data_AF-A0AB73RW30-F1
#
_entry.id   AF-A0AB73RW30-F1
#
_cell.length_a   1.000
_cell.length_b   1.000
_cell.length_c   1.000
_cell.angle_alpha   90.00
_cell.angle_beta   90.00
_cell.angle_gamma   90.00
#
_symmetry.space_group_name_H-M   'P 1'
#
loop_
_entity.id
_entity.type
_entity.pdbx_description
1 polymer ?
#
loop_
_entity_poly.entity_id
_entity_poly.type
_entity_poly.pdbx_seq_one_letter_code
_entity_poly.pdbx_strand_id
1 'polypeptide(L)'
;MFFKTYQKLLGASCLALCLVGYGGDSGEPLVGIEKNSFNSTLKIISKTDNIEIQDLKLNRGNCEHDQNFLVKLIQETANTYLFVSEKEKAIKNHQAKIARLQKDLEELTQHVQQSNNLDKLLENISDILNDKAHGKFKLLNKTISYGVTANDFFLAKSLTGIGVFFLDGSSHKYTKNDNPIYVAKRILDNYNYQYEPSKEPPNEKLWNVLDNIIGAIEDTKNPKDYPYINLKELKKLIDSIVDNYGNMVDNFLNKDDPRNYEVSKKGLQSLAKLKSMWPSVGKFYFAYLKKAIPRQAKEDTDKLIGSEAEAIQNINKLEQLIKDLESKKNTMAVDLKFGETFTAHYKCQNLIEVEVKTDKGAWTFNFKR
;
A
#
# COMPACT_ATOMS: atom_id res chain seq x y z
N MET A 1 48.37 -6.63 16.50
CA MET A 1 48.41 -6.71 15.03
C MET A 1 46.98 -6.59 14.55
N PHE A 2 46.49 -5.59 13.83
CA PHE A 2 47.01 -4.41 13.13
C PHE A 2 45.91 -3.32 13.26
N PHE A 3 46.22 -2.06 12.99
CA PHE A 3 45.38 -0.84 13.19
C PHE A 3 45.50 -0.15 14.55
N LYS A 4 46.75 0.09 14.97
CA LYS A 4 47.07 1.05 16.04
C LYS A 4 48.19 1.99 15.61
N THR A 5 48.00 2.67 14.49
CA THR A 5 48.88 3.77 14.05
C THR A 5 48.24 4.48 12.88
N TYR A 6 47.47 5.55 13.13
CA TYR A 6 47.34 6.73 12.25
C TYR A 6 46.35 7.70 12.89
N GLN A 7 46.80 8.47 13.89
CA GLN A 7 46.30 9.83 14.18
C GLN A 7 47.18 10.52 15.23
N LYS A 8 48.48 10.57 14.94
CA LYS A 8 49.37 11.62 15.43
C LYS A 8 49.79 12.44 14.21
N LEU A 9 48.94 13.37 13.79
CA LEU A 9 49.31 14.54 12.99
C LEU A 9 48.03 15.38 12.79
N LEU A 10 48.15 16.69 13.06
CA LEU A 10 47.09 17.71 13.26
C LEU A 10 46.49 17.66 14.69
N GLY A 11 47.12 18.19 15.74
CA GLY A 11 48.08 19.30 15.77
C GLY A 11 47.36 20.63 15.93
N ALA A 12 47.01 20.92 17.19
CA ALA A 12 46.85 22.25 17.81
C ALA A 12 45.62 23.13 17.50
N SER A 13 45.05 23.61 18.61
CA SER A 13 44.22 24.81 18.84
C SER A 13 42.77 24.82 18.34
N CYS A 14 41.87 24.27 19.15
CA CYS A 14 40.62 24.97 19.47
C CYS A 14 40.47 24.99 21.00
N LEU A 15 40.87 26.12 21.61
CA LEU A 15 40.63 26.41 23.02
C LEU A 15 39.12 26.53 23.24
N ALA A 16 38.47 25.47 23.71
CA ALA A 16 37.12 25.54 24.26
C ALA A 16 37.21 26.23 25.63
N LEU A 17 37.04 27.55 25.64
CA LEU A 17 36.94 28.36 26.85
C LEU A 17 35.50 28.28 27.37
N CYS A 18 35.23 27.34 28.29
CA CYS A 18 34.03 27.41 29.13
C CYS A 18 34.22 28.55 30.13
N LEU A 19 33.57 29.70 29.90
CA LEU A 19 33.63 30.86 30.80
C LEU A 19 32.38 30.93 31.67
N VAL A 20 32.60 31.30 32.93
CA VAL A 20 31.56 31.54 33.93
C VAL A 20 31.04 32.97 33.70
N GLY A 21 29.77 33.10 33.29
CA GLY A 21 29.11 34.40 33.15
C GLY A 21 28.88 35.05 34.52
N TYR A 22 29.08 36.37 34.60
CA TYR A 22 28.72 37.17 35.76
C TYR A 22 27.31 37.73 35.53
N GLY A 23 26.33 37.23 36.27
CA GLY A 23 24.95 37.74 36.29
C GLY A 23 24.73 38.73 37.43
N GLY A 24 23.86 39.71 37.22
CA GLY A 24 23.49 40.74 38.20
C GLY A 24 22.60 40.28 39.36
N ASP A 25 22.31 38.97 39.45
CA ASP A 25 21.77 38.29 40.62
C ASP A 25 22.65 37.06 40.88
N SER A 26 23.03 36.84 42.13
CA SER A 26 24.15 36.02 42.60
C SER A 26 24.02 34.49 42.43
N GLY A 27 23.61 33.99 41.25
CA GLY A 27 23.47 32.56 40.94
C GLY A 27 24.26 32.10 39.70
N GLU A 28 24.53 30.80 39.60
CA GLU A 28 25.23 30.21 38.45
C GLU A 28 24.42 30.38 37.13
N PRO A 29 25.06 30.62 35.98
CA PRO A 29 24.36 30.76 34.71
C PRO A 29 23.66 29.46 34.29
N LEU A 30 22.35 29.55 34.02
CA LEU A 30 21.52 28.42 33.56
C LEU A 30 21.73 28.06 32.09
N VAL A 31 22.53 28.86 31.38
CA VAL A 31 23.02 28.60 30.03
C VAL A 31 24.55 28.67 29.99
N GLY A 32 25.16 27.88 29.11
CA GLY A 32 26.58 27.97 28.76
C GLY A 32 26.74 28.49 27.34
N ILE A 33 27.92 29.02 27.02
CA ILE A 33 28.25 29.48 25.67
C ILE A 33 29.59 28.93 25.21
N GLU A 34 29.61 28.44 23.96
CA GLU A 34 30.82 28.14 23.20
C GLU A 34 30.87 29.04 21.95
N LYS A 35 31.94 29.81 21.80
CA LYS A 35 32.18 30.63 20.61
C LYS A 35 33.17 29.92 19.68
N ASN A 36 32.83 29.82 18.41
CA ASN A 36 33.75 29.39 17.35
C ASN A 36 34.01 30.55 16.39
N SER A 37 35.21 31.13 16.48
CA SER A 37 35.62 32.26 15.65
C SER A 37 35.89 31.87 14.20
N PHE A 38 36.21 30.61 13.89
CA PHE A 38 36.60 30.19 12.54
C PHE A 38 35.42 30.18 11.56
N ASN A 39 34.25 29.73 12.02
CA ASN A 39 33.01 29.66 11.23
C ASN A 39 31.98 30.72 11.67
N SER A 40 32.37 31.62 12.57
CA SER A 40 31.50 32.64 13.18
C SER A 40 30.19 32.06 13.74
N THR A 41 30.29 30.97 14.50
CA THR A 41 29.15 30.38 15.22
C THR A 41 29.24 30.58 16.72
N LEU A 42 28.09 30.80 17.33
CA LEU A 42 27.88 30.83 18.77
C LEU A 42 26.96 29.68 19.15
N LYS A 43 27.38 28.81 20.06
CA LYS A 43 26.58 27.70 20.56
C LYS A 43 26.18 27.97 22.00
N ILE A 44 24.88 28.00 22.26
CA ILE A 44 24.27 28.17 23.57
C ILE A 44 23.85 26.79 24.05
N ILE A 45 24.26 26.41 25.26
CA ILE A 45 24.06 25.09 25.83
C ILE A 45 23.16 25.25 27.05
N SER A 46 22.02 24.56 27.07
CA SER A 46 21.16 24.60 28.24
C SER A 46 21.75 23.79 29.40
N LYS A 47 21.75 24.37 30.62
CA LYS A 47 22.14 23.68 31.86
C LYS A 47 20.94 23.34 32.76
N THR A 48 19.72 23.55 32.28
CA THR A 48 18.48 23.20 33.01
C THR A 48 17.41 22.75 32.02
N ASP A 49 16.45 21.98 32.48
CA ASP A 49 15.28 21.68 31.64
C ASP A 49 14.39 22.91 31.44
N ASN A 50 13.74 22.95 30.28
CA ASN A 50 12.72 23.92 29.89
C ASN A 50 13.23 25.37 29.99
N ILE A 51 14.30 25.72 29.27
CA ILE A 51 14.74 27.11 29.16
C ILE A 51 14.38 27.62 27.76
N GLU A 52 13.70 28.76 27.69
CA GLU A 52 13.26 29.38 26.46
C GLU A 52 14.21 30.55 26.15
N ILE A 53 15.02 30.46 25.09
CA ILE A 53 15.85 31.59 24.64
C ILE A 53 14.94 32.61 23.95
N GLN A 54 14.80 33.79 24.54
CA GLN A 54 13.89 34.86 24.12
C GLN A 54 14.56 35.98 23.30
N ASP A 55 15.86 36.18 23.48
CA ASP A 55 16.63 37.19 22.74
C ASP A 55 18.14 36.89 22.81
N LEU A 56 18.87 37.34 21.79
CA LEU A 56 20.32 37.24 21.71
C LEU A 56 20.89 38.60 21.29
N LYS A 57 21.68 39.25 22.16
CA LYS A 57 22.37 40.50 21.79
C LYS A 57 23.87 40.27 21.69
N LEU A 58 24.43 40.62 20.55
CA LEU A 58 25.85 40.50 20.27
C LEU A 58 26.51 41.88 20.38
N ASN A 59 27.58 42.02 21.16
CA ASN A 59 28.30 43.28 21.42
C ASN A 59 27.36 44.47 21.76
N ARG A 60 26.38 44.26 22.65
CA ARG A 60 25.35 45.26 22.98
C ARG A 60 24.59 45.84 21.78
N GLY A 61 24.41 45.02 20.74
CA GLY A 61 23.68 45.42 19.53
C GLY A 61 24.55 46.02 18.42
N ASN A 62 25.88 46.03 18.57
CA ASN A 62 26.79 46.58 17.55
C ASN A 62 27.20 45.57 16.46
N CYS A 63 26.79 44.32 16.57
CA CYS A 63 26.99 43.33 15.51
C CYS A 63 25.71 43.17 14.69
N GLU A 64 25.84 42.97 13.38
CA GLU A 64 24.72 42.54 12.54
C GLU A 64 24.31 41.12 12.98
N HIS A 65 23.17 41.06 13.65
CA HIS A 65 22.51 39.81 13.98
C HIS A 65 21.48 39.51 12.90
N ASP A 66 21.49 38.29 12.36
CA ASP A 66 20.34 37.80 11.60
C ASP A 66 19.17 37.58 12.59
N GLN A 67 18.47 38.67 12.96
CA GLN A 67 17.28 38.65 13.82
C GLN A 67 16.18 37.76 13.23
N ASN A 68 16.28 37.44 11.94
CA ASN A 68 15.36 36.60 11.20
C ASN A 68 15.88 35.17 10.99
N PHE A 69 16.90 34.69 11.70
CA PHE A 69 17.43 33.34 11.47
C PHE A 69 16.43 32.23 11.85
N LEU A 70 15.74 32.38 13.00
CA LEU A 70 14.66 31.47 13.41
C LEU A 70 13.45 31.60 12.48
N VAL A 71 13.12 32.84 12.09
CA VAL A 71 12.10 33.10 11.08
C VAL A 71 12.47 32.45 9.75
N LYS A 72 13.74 32.50 9.32
CA LYS A 72 14.22 31.83 8.10
C LYS A 72 14.18 30.33 8.22
N LEU A 73 14.57 29.72 9.34
CA LEU A 73 14.45 28.27 9.55
C LEU A 73 12.98 27.81 9.51
N ILE A 74 12.09 28.56 10.15
CA ILE A 74 10.64 28.29 10.14
C ILE A 74 10.05 28.54 8.74
N GLN A 75 10.46 29.63 8.07
CA GLN A 75 9.98 30.03 6.75
C GLN A 75 10.55 29.13 5.65
N GLU A 76 11.79 28.65 5.76
CA GLU A 76 12.39 27.66 4.85
C GLU A 76 11.72 26.30 5.04
N THR A 77 11.44 25.89 6.28
CA THR A 77 10.67 24.67 6.56
C THR A 77 9.22 24.80 6.03
N ALA A 78 8.58 25.95 6.20
CA ALA A 78 7.22 26.21 5.69
C ALA A 78 7.17 26.37 4.16
N ASN A 79 8.15 27.06 3.56
CA ASN A 79 8.25 27.30 2.12
C ASN A 79 8.67 26.04 1.35
N THR A 80 9.42 25.12 1.97
CA THR A 80 9.73 23.80 1.39
C THR A 80 8.48 22.90 1.34
N TYR A 81 7.42 23.22 2.10
CA TYR A 81 6.18 22.43 2.24
C TYR A 81 4.87 23.17 1.87
N LEU A 82 4.96 24.19 1.02
CA LEU A 82 3.87 24.62 0.13
C LEU A 82 2.73 25.52 0.70
N PHE A 83 2.35 26.47 -0.15
CA PHE A 83 1.22 27.41 -0.10
C PHE A 83 -0.10 26.71 0.31
N VAL A 84 -0.90 27.33 1.17
CA VAL A 84 -2.22 26.82 1.64
C VAL A 84 -3.12 26.37 0.47
N SER A 85 -3.08 27.09 -0.66
CA SER A 85 -3.87 26.77 -1.86
C SER A 85 -3.51 25.43 -2.51
N GLU A 86 -2.23 25.03 -2.44
CA GLU A 86 -1.77 23.77 -3.03
C GLU A 86 -2.13 22.57 -2.14
N LYS A 87 -2.23 22.78 -0.81
CA LYS A 87 -2.72 21.78 0.16
C LYS A 87 -4.21 21.54 0.02
N GLU A 88 -5.02 22.60 -0.05
CA GLU A 88 -6.45 22.48 -0.32
C GLU A 88 -6.72 21.75 -1.64
N LYS A 89 -5.92 22.04 -2.67
CA LYS A 89 -5.98 21.34 -3.96
C LYS A 89 -5.62 19.86 -3.80
N ALA A 90 -4.59 19.53 -3.02
CA ALA A 90 -4.20 18.15 -2.76
C ALA A 90 -5.31 17.38 -2.02
N ILE A 91 -5.86 17.94 -0.94
CA ILE A 91 -6.98 17.33 -0.19
C ILE A 91 -8.18 17.12 -1.11
N LYS A 92 -8.60 18.13 -1.88
CA LYS A 92 -9.71 18.01 -2.84
C LYS A 92 -9.45 16.92 -3.87
N ASN A 93 -8.20 16.75 -4.32
CA ASN A 93 -7.83 15.69 -5.26
C ASN A 93 -7.94 14.30 -4.61
N HIS A 94 -7.43 14.12 -3.39
CA HIS A 94 -7.58 12.87 -2.63
C HIS A 94 -9.06 12.52 -2.38
N GLN A 95 -9.87 13.50 -1.98
CA GLN A 95 -11.32 13.34 -1.80
C GLN A 95 -12.02 12.97 -3.12
N ALA A 96 -11.66 13.61 -4.23
CA ALA A 96 -12.22 13.30 -5.54
C ALA A 96 -11.87 11.86 -5.99
N LYS A 97 -10.65 11.38 -5.68
CA LYS A 97 -10.27 9.99 -5.92
C LYS A 97 -11.09 9.01 -5.09
N ILE A 98 -11.28 9.28 -3.79
CA ILE A 98 -12.11 8.45 -2.91
C ILE A 98 -13.54 8.37 -3.46
N ALA A 99 -14.14 9.51 -3.83
CA ALA A 99 -15.48 9.54 -4.41
C ALA A 99 -15.58 8.74 -5.72
N ARG A 100 -14.56 8.81 -6.58
CA ARG A 100 -14.48 7.99 -7.81
C ARG A 100 -14.40 6.50 -7.48
N LEU A 101 -13.54 6.10 -6.54
CA LEU A 101 -13.40 4.70 -6.12
C LEU A 101 -14.71 4.13 -5.57
N GLN A 102 -15.43 4.90 -4.75
CA GLN A 102 -16.74 4.50 -4.22
C GLN A 102 -17.79 4.34 -5.33
N LYS A 103 -17.81 5.27 -6.29
CA LYS A 103 -18.72 5.22 -7.44
C LYS A 103 -18.44 4.01 -8.34
N ASP A 104 -17.17 3.75 -8.65
CA ASP A 104 -16.78 2.60 -9.48
C ASP A 104 -17.18 1.27 -8.82
N LEU A 105 -17.04 1.17 -7.48
CA LEU A 105 -17.47 0.00 -6.71
C LEU A 105 -18.99 -0.19 -6.75
N GLU A 106 -19.75 0.90 -6.61
CA GLU A 106 -21.21 0.86 -6.70
C GLU A 106 -21.68 0.42 -8.10
N GLU A 107 -21.14 1.03 -9.15
CA GLU A 107 -21.49 0.68 -10.53
C GLU A 107 -21.14 -0.78 -10.82
N LEU A 108 -19.97 -1.27 -10.41
CA LEU A 108 -19.59 -2.67 -10.57
C LEU A 108 -20.58 -3.60 -9.86
N THR A 109 -20.91 -3.28 -8.62
CA THR A 109 -21.83 -4.08 -7.80
C THR A 109 -23.19 -4.17 -8.48
N GLN A 110 -23.70 -3.05 -9.01
CA GLN A 110 -24.95 -3.02 -9.77
C GLN A 110 -24.87 -3.89 -11.04
N HIS A 111 -23.78 -3.79 -11.83
CA HIS A 111 -23.60 -4.59 -13.05
C HIS A 111 -23.59 -6.10 -12.74
N VAL A 112 -22.88 -6.53 -11.69
CA VAL A 112 -22.83 -7.93 -11.26
C VAL A 112 -24.21 -8.40 -10.76
N GLN A 113 -24.94 -7.56 -10.03
CA GLN A 113 -26.25 -7.90 -9.50
C GLN A 113 -27.32 -8.04 -10.59
N GLN A 114 -27.29 -7.20 -11.62
CA GLN A 114 -28.25 -7.21 -12.74
C GLN A 114 -28.11 -8.45 -13.63
N SER A 115 -26.96 -9.12 -13.64
CA SER A 115 -26.78 -10.36 -14.39
C SER A 115 -27.71 -11.46 -13.87
N ASN A 116 -28.54 -12.00 -14.77
CA ASN A 116 -29.54 -13.03 -14.47
C ASN A 116 -29.03 -14.46 -14.73
N ASN A 117 -27.95 -14.61 -15.49
CA ASN A 117 -27.28 -15.88 -15.75
C ASN A 117 -25.76 -15.66 -15.91
N LEU A 118 -25.03 -16.78 -15.97
CA LEU A 118 -23.58 -16.76 -16.07
C LEU A 118 -23.10 -16.12 -17.39
N ASP A 119 -23.71 -16.44 -18.53
CA ASP A 119 -23.31 -15.86 -19.82
C ASP A 119 -23.38 -14.34 -19.79
N LYS A 120 -24.47 -13.78 -19.25
CA LYS A 120 -24.66 -12.34 -19.17
C LYS A 120 -23.69 -11.68 -18.18
N LEU A 121 -23.32 -12.38 -17.12
CA LEU A 121 -22.28 -11.90 -16.18
C LEU A 121 -20.92 -11.84 -16.87
N LEU A 122 -20.52 -12.90 -17.57
CA LEU A 122 -19.22 -12.96 -18.26
C LEU A 122 -19.15 -11.97 -19.42
N GLU A 123 -20.23 -11.80 -20.18
CA GLU A 123 -20.35 -10.77 -21.23
C GLU A 123 -20.16 -9.37 -20.65
N ASN A 124 -20.89 -9.03 -19.59
CA ASN A 124 -20.77 -7.72 -18.93
C ASN A 124 -19.33 -7.48 -18.43
N ILE A 125 -18.69 -8.49 -17.83
CA ILE A 125 -17.29 -8.40 -17.38
C ILE A 125 -16.35 -8.19 -18.58
N SER A 126 -16.56 -8.93 -19.67
CA SER A 126 -15.78 -8.78 -20.90
C SER A 126 -15.90 -7.36 -21.48
N ASP A 127 -17.10 -6.80 -21.51
CA ASP A 127 -17.34 -5.43 -22.00
C ASP A 127 -16.61 -4.40 -21.13
N ILE A 128 -16.67 -4.57 -19.80
CA ILE A 128 -15.95 -3.69 -18.85
C ILE A 128 -14.43 -3.77 -19.09
N LEU A 129 -13.88 -4.97 -19.32
CA LEU A 129 -12.45 -5.17 -19.56
C LEU A 129 -11.99 -4.61 -20.93
N ASN A 130 -12.88 -4.63 -21.93
CA ASN A 130 -12.60 -4.09 -23.26
C ASN A 130 -12.69 -2.57 -23.34
N ASP A 131 -13.42 -1.92 -22.43
CA ASP A 131 -13.53 -0.47 -22.38
C ASP A 131 -12.24 0.18 -21.83
N LYS A 132 -11.18 0.12 -22.65
CA LYS A 132 -9.91 0.82 -22.44
C LYS A 132 -10.06 2.33 -22.53
N ALA A 133 -11.14 2.83 -23.15
CA ALA A 133 -11.30 4.22 -23.53
C ALA A 133 -11.90 5.11 -22.42
N HIS A 134 -12.74 4.56 -21.53
CA HIS A 134 -13.44 5.40 -20.54
C HIS A 134 -12.86 5.37 -19.12
N GLY A 135 -11.89 4.51 -18.80
CA GLY A 135 -11.23 4.48 -17.48
C GLY A 135 -12.18 4.21 -16.30
N LYS A 136 -13.43 3.86 -16.58
CA LYS A 136 -14.58 3.80 -15.67
C LYS A 136 -14.49 2.63 -14.67
N PHE A 137 -13.62 1.67 -14.91
CA PHE A 137 -13.38 0.52 -14.03
C PHE A 137 -11.90 0.18 -13.90
N LYS A 138 -11.04 1.21 -13.78
CA LYS A 138 -9.60 1.02 -13.55
C LYS A 138 -9.33 0.14 -12.31
N LEU A 139 -10.22 0.20 -11.32
CA LEU A 139 -10.17 -0.65 -10.14
C LEU A 139 -10.47 -2.11 -10.45
N LEU A 140 -11.55 -2.42 -11.19
CA LEU A 140 -11.85 -3.81 -11.58
C LEU A 140 -10.73 -4.39 -12.45
N ASN A 141 -10.20 -3.59 -13.39
CA ASN A 141 -9.06 -4.00 -14.20
C ASN A 141 -7.83 -4.28 -13.31
N LYS A 142 -7.61 -3.50 -12.24
CA LYS A 142 -6.55 -3.78 -11.27
C LYS A 142 -6.84 -5.06 -10.47
N THR A 143 -8.04 -5.24 -9.93
CA THR A 143 -8.45 -6.42 -9.15
C THR A 143 -8.39 -7.71 -9.98
N ILE A 144 -8.78 -7.65 -11.26
CA ILE A 144 -8.74 -8.81 -12.17
C ILE A 144 -7.31 -9.02 -12.73
N SER A 145 -6.61 -7.97 -13.18
CA SER A 145 -5.28 -8.10 -13.79
C SER A 145 -4.14 -8.38 -12.79
N TYR A 146 -4.18 -7.86 -11.56
CA TYR A 146 -3.16 -8.21 -10.55
C TYR A 146 -3.30 -9.66 -10.05
N GLY A 147 -4.50 -10.23 -10.12
CA GLY A 147 -4.69 -11.65 -9.79
C GLY A 147 -4.14 -12.61 -10.86
N VAL A 148 -3.76 -12.10 -12.04
CA VAL A 148 -3.13 -12.92 -13.10
C VAL A 148 -1.61 -13.06 -12.89
N THR A 149 -0.96 -12.10 -12.22
CA THR A 149 0.49 -12.16 -11.95
C THR A 149 0.83 -12.77 -10.60
N ALA A 150 -0.10 -12.73 -9.64
CA ALA A 150 -0.01 -13.44 -8.38
C ALA A 150 -0.95 -14.65 -8.42
N ASN A 151 -0.39 -15.86 -8.49
CA ASN A 151 -1.10 -17.15 -8.41
C ASN A 151 -2.03 -17.34 -7.18
N ASP A 152 -2.15 -16.32 -6.32
CA ASP A 152 -2.82 -16.32 -5.02
C ASP A 152 -4.29 -15.85 -5.08
N PHE A 153 -4.79 -15.44 -6.25
CA PHE A 153 -6.14 -14.87 -6.36
C PHE A 153 -7.15 -15.84 -6.98
N PHE A 154 -7.88 -16.59 -6.14
CA PHE A 154 -8.90 -17.59 -6.53
C PHE A 154 -9.94 -17.10 -7.54
N LEU A 155 -10.28 -15.81 -7.47
CA LEU A 155 -11.20 -15.14 -8.38
C LEU A 155 -10.59 -14.89 -9.77
N ALA A 156 -9.29 -14.57 -9.85
CA ALA A 156 -8.61 -14.42 -11.12
C ALA A 156 -8.50 -15.77 -11.81
N LYS A 157 -8.12 -16.85 -11.09
CA LYS A 157 -8.21 -18.23 -11.58
C LYS A 157 -9.62 -18.53 -12.11
N SER A 158 -10.66 -18.29 -11.32
CA SER A 158 -12.06 -18.47 -11.71
C SER A 158 -12.47 -17.68 -12.98
N LEU A 159 -11.81 -16.56 -13.28
CA LEU A 159 -12.09 -15.73 -14.46
C LEU A 159 -11.11 -15.97 -15.63
N THR A 160 -10.07 -16.82 -15.47
CA THR A 160 -9.08 -17.14 -16.52
C THR A 160 -9.70 -17.67 -17.81
N GLY A 161 -10.84 -18.36 -17.71
CA GLY A 161 -11.59 -18.87 -18.87
C GLY A 161 -12.16 -17.79 -19.79
N ILE A 162 -12.30 -16.54 -19.33
CA ILE A 162 -12.74 -15.39 -20.13
C ILE A 162 -11.58 -14.81 -20.98
N GLY A 163 -10.35 -15.25 -20.73
CA GLY A 163 -9.21 -14.93 -21.57
C GLY A 163 -8.03 -14.43 -20.77
N VAL A 164 -7.00 -15.26 -20.73
CA VAL A 164 -5.58 -14.88 -20.58
C VAL A 164 -5.11 -13.86 -21.66
N PHE A 165 -6.00 -13.42 -22.56
CA PHE A 165 -5.68 -12.55 -23.69
C PHE A 165 -5.83 -11.03 -23.44
N PHE A 166 -6.37 -10.60 -22.30
CA PHE A 166 -6.52 -9.14 -22.05
C PHE A 166 -5.19 -8.39 -21.82
N LEU A 167 -4.07 -9.12 -21.74
CA LEU A 167 -2.73 -8.55 -21.56
C LEU A 167 -2.02 -8.14 -22.87
N ASP A 168 -2.50 -8.59 -24.04
CA ASP A 168 -1.83 -8.40 -25.33
C ASP A 168 -2.16 -7.06 -26.02
N GLY A 169 -3.32 -6.46 -25.74
CA GLY A 169 -3.76 -5.27 -26.46
C GLY A 169 -5.02 -5.47 -27.30
N SER A 170 -5.30 -6.70 -27.73
CA SER A 170 -6.50 -7.06 -28.50
C SER A 170 -7.81 -6.96 -27.68
N SER A 171 -8.85 -6.38 -28.29
CA SER A 171 -10.22 -6.36 -27.76
C SER A 171 -10.88 -7.72 -28.03
N HIS A 172 -11.28 -8.46 -26.98
CA HIS A 172 -11.90 -9.78 -27.13
C HIS A 172 -13.41 -9.70 -26.90
N LYS A 173 -14.21 -9.99 -27.92
CA LYS A 173 -15.67 -10.02 -27.75
C LYS A 173 -16.09 -11.37 -27.15
N TYR A 174 -16.88 -11.33 -26.08
CA TYR A 174 -17.42 -12.53 -25.44
C TYR A 174 -18.11 -13.46 -26.44
N THR A 175 -17.82 -14.75 -26.31
CA THR A 175 -18.43 -15.86 -27.02
C THR A 175 -18.87 -16.94 -26.03
N LYS A 176 -19.76 -17.83 -26.45
CA LYS A 176 -20.21 -18.95 -25.60
C LYS A 176 -19.08 -19.90 -25.17
N ASN A 177 -17.96 -19.93 -25.91
CA ASN A 177 -16.79 -20.73 -25.54
C ASN A 177 -15.98 -20.11 -24.39
N ASP A 178 -16.24 -18.86 -24.03
CA ASP A 178 -15.64 -18.19 -22.87
C ASP A 178 -16.39 -18.52 -21.57
N ASN A 179 -17.53 -19.22 -21.67
CA ASN A 179 -18.24 -19.75 -20.52
C ASN A 179 -17.66 -21.12 -20.11
N PRO A 180 -16.92 -21.21 -18.99
CA PRO A 180 -16.28 -22.45 -18.56
C PRO A 180 -17.29 -23.57 -18.28
N ILE A 181 -18.47 -23.23 -17.74
CA ILE A 181 -19.54 -24.18 -17.45
C ILE A 181 -20.12 -24.77 -18.74
N TYR A 182 -20.27 -23.95 -19.78
CA TYR A 182 -20.72 -24.41 -21.09
C TYR A 182 -19.68 -25.32 -21.75
N VAL A 183 -18.40 -24.92 -21.74
CA VAL A 183 -17.32 -25.71 -22.34
C VAL A 183 -17.22 -27.08 -21.70
N ALA A 184 -17.18 -27.15 -20.38
CA ALA A 184 -17.08 -28.42 -19.67
C ALA A 184 -18.36 -29.26 -19.81
N LYS A 185 -19.55 -28.64 -19.88
CA LYS A 185 -20.78 -29.37 -20.23
C LYS A 185 -20.65 -30.06 -21.59
N ARG A 186 -20.23 -29.33 -22.62
CA ARG A 186 -20.04 -29.89 -23.97
C ARG A 186 -19.03 -31.04 -23.96
N ILE A 187 -17.95 -30.93 -23.20
CA ILE A 187 -16.96 -32.01 -23.05
C ILE A 187 -17.60 -33.22 -22.37
N LEU A 188 -18.29 -33.05 -21.24
CA LEU A 188 -18.96 -34.14 -20.51
C LEU A 188 -20.10 -34.79 -21.31
N ASP A 189 -20.75 -34.03 -22.20
CA ASP A 189 -21.80 -34.52 -23.10
C ASP A 189 -21.25 -35.45 -24.18
N ASN A 190 -20.03 -35.21 -24.66
CA ASN A 190 -19.36 -36.03 -25.68
C ASN A 190 -18.93 -37.42 -25.17
N TYR A 191 -18.80 -37.61 -23.86
CA TYR A 191 -18.56 -38.94 -23.29
C TYR A 191 -19.89 -39.72 -23.23
N ASN A 192 -20.10 -40.62 -24.18
CA ASN A 192 -21.26 -41.51 -24.21
C ASN A 192 -20.95 -42.79 -23.40
N TYR A 193 -21.46 -42.84 -22.17
CA TYR A 193 -21.10 -43.85 -21.16
C TYR A 193 -21.64 -45.27 -21.42
N GLN A 194 -22.39 -45.49 -22.50
CA GLN A 194 -23.09 -46.77 -22.73
C GLN A 194 -22.73 -47.54 -24.01
N TYR A 195 -22.17 -46.95 -25.07
CA TYR A 195 -22.14 -47.67 -26.37
C TYR A 195 -20.89 -47.64 -27.24
N GLU A 196 -19.91 -46.75 -27.08
CA GLU A 196 -18.64 -46.92 -27.82
C GLU A 196 -17.53 -46.07 -27.19
N PRO A 197 -16.42 -46.67 -26.73
CA PRO A 197 -15.43 -45.99 -25.93
C PRO A 197 -14.40 -45.38 -26.90
N SER A 198 -14.65 -44.20 -27.48
CA SER A 198 -13.53 -43.40 -27.98
C SER A 198 -12.80 -42.87 -26.75
N LYS A 199 -11.80 -43.64 -26.32
CA LYS A 199 -11.16 -43.62 -25.00
C LYS A 199 -10.19 -42.47 -24.77
N GLU A 200 -10.32 -41.36 -25.46
CA GLU A 200 -9.39 -40.25 -25.25
C GLU A 200 -9.69 -39.52 -23.94
N PRO A 201 -8.66 -39.16 -23.17
CA PRO A 201 -8.84 -38.39 -21.94
C PRO A 201 -9.49 -37.03 -22.24
N PRO A 202 -10.25 -36.45 -21.29
CA PRO A 202 -10.74 -35.09 -21.47
C PRO A 202 -9.59 -34.12 -21.71
N ASN A 203 -9.81 -33.16 -22.60
CA ASN A 203 -8.79 -32.18 -22.94
C ASN A 203 -8.50 -31.24 -21.76
N GLU A 204 -7.37 -30.52 -21.84
CA GLU A 204 -6.89 -29.57 -20.84
C GLU A 204 -7.92 -28.53 -20.42
N LYS A 205 -8.88 -28.20 -21.30
CA LYS A 205 -9.94 -27.24 -20.98
C LYS A 205 -10.85 -27.73 -19.87
N LEU A 206 -11.14 -29.03 -19.77
CA LEU A 206 -11.93 -29.55 -18.65
C LEU A 206 -11.16 -29.37 -17.33
N TRP A 207 -9.84 -29.62 -17.33
CA TRP A 207 -8.98 -29.51 -16.16
C TRP A 207 -8.93 -28.09 -15.62
N ASN A 208 -8.75 -27.12 -16.49
CA ASN A 208 -8.76 -25.71 -16.11
C ASN A 208 -10.12 -25.29 -15.51
N VAL A 209 -11.23 -25.81 -16.04
CA VAL A 209 -12.55 -25.54 -15.47
C VAL A 209 -12.69 -26.19 -14.08
N LEU A 210 -12.21 -27.43 -13.92
CA LEU A 210 -12.31 -28.14 -12.63
C LEU A 210 -11.44 -27.48 -11.55
N ASP A 211 -10.24 -27.02 -11.88
CA ASP A 211 -9.38 -26.24 -10.97
C ASP A 211 -10.07 -24.96 -10.50
N ASN A 212 -10.74 -24.25 -11.43
CA ASN A 212 -11.53 -23.07 -11.10
C ASN A 212 -12.70 -23.38 -10.16
N ILE A 213 -13.37 -24.51 -10.34
CA ILE A 213 -14.43 -24.97 -9.42
C ILE A 213 -13.86 -25.31 -8.05
N ILE A 214 -12.70 -25.98 -7.96
CA ILE A 214 -12.02 -26.23 -6.68
C ILE A 214 -11.70 -24.92 -5.98
N GLY A 215 -11.11 -23.95 -6.68
CA GLY A 215 -10.81 -22.64 -6.11
C GLY A 215 -12.05 -21.93 -5.57
N ALA A 216 -13.17 -21.99 -6.29
CA ALA A 216 -14.44 -21.46 -5.82
C ALA A 216 -14.97 -22.19 -4.56
N ILE A 217 -14.79 -23.50 -4.47
CA ILE A 217 -15.15 -24.28 -3.28
C ILE A 217 -14.28 -23.87 -2.08
N GLU A 218 -12.98 -23.69 -2.29
CA GLU A 218 -12.02 -23.35 -1.22
C GLU A 218 -12.20 -21.92 -0.69
N ASP A 219 -12.53 -20.96 -1.56
CA ASP A 219 -12.85 -19.59 -1.18
C ASP A 219 -14.26 -19.43 -0.55
N THR A 220 -15.10 -20.47 -0.67
CA THR A 220 -16.44 -20.45 -0.07
C THR A 220 -16.38 -20.57 1.45
N LYS A 221 -16.57 -19.43 2.14
CA LYS A 221 -16.58 -19.37 3.62
C LYS A 221 -17.71 -20.16 4.26
N ASN A 222 -18.90 -20.18 3.64
CA ASN A 222 -20.12 -20.81 4.18
C ASN A 222 -20.75 -21.78 3.16
N PRO A 223 -20.39 -23.07 3.17
CA PRO A 223 -20.96 -24.05 2.25
C PRO A 223 -22.50 -24.18 2.31
N LYS A 224 -23.10 -23.84 3.47
CA LYS A 224 -24.55 -23.85 3.68
C LYS A 224 -25.31 -22.84 2.83
N ASP A 225 -24.64 -21.84 2.26
CA ASP A 225 -25.23 -20.88 1.32
C ASP A 225 -25.69 -21.53 0.00
N TYR A 226 -25.27 -22.78 -0.24
CA TYR A 226 -25.50 -23.52 -1.49
C TYR A 226 -26.19 -24.87 -1.20
N PRO A 227 -27.42 -24.88 -0.64
CA PRO A 227 -28.06 -26.11 -0.15
C PRO A 227 -28.40 -27.14 -1.24
N TYR A 228 -28.38 -26.73 -2.50
CA TYR A 228 -28.66 -27.57 -3.67
C TYR A 228 -27.42 -28.34 -4.17
N ILE A 229 -26.26 -28.19 -3.54
CA ILE A 229 -25.05 -28.93 -3.90
C ILE A 229 -24.21 -29.25 -2.66
N ASN A 230 -23.74 -30.50 -2.58
CA ASN A 230 -22.79 -30.89 -1.54
C ASN A 230 -21.37 -30.57 -2.01
N LEU A 231 -20.83 -29.41 -1.61
CA LEU A 231 -19.49 -28.96 -2.03
C LEU A 231 -18.37 -29.92 -1.60
N LYS A 232 -18.53 -30.61 -0.47
CA LYS A 232 -17.54 -31.59 0.02
C LYS A 232 -17.51 -32.83 -0.88
N GLU A 233 -18.68 -33.32 -1.31
CA GLU A 233 -18.75 -34.43 -2.26
C GLU A 233 -18.31 -34.02 -3.66
N LEU A 234 -18.65 -32.81 -4.09
CA LEU A 234 -18.18 -32.27 -5.36
C LEU A 234 -16.65 -32.21 -5.39
N LYS A 235 -16.02 -31.62 -4.36
CA LYS A 235 -14.55 -31.55 -4.27
C LYS A 235 -13.93 -32.94 -4.33
N LYS A 236 -14.38 -33.88 -3.50
CA LYS A 236 -13.90 -35.27 -3.54
C LYS A 236 -14.04 -35.94 -4.90
N LEU A 237 -15.12 -35.63 -5.62
CA LEU A 237 -15.34 -36.16 -6.95
C LEU A 237 -14.35 -35.55 -7.95
N ILE A 238 -14.08 -34.24 -7.87
CA ILE A 238 -13.08 -33.58 -8.72
C ILE A 238 -11.67 -34.10 -8.39
N ASP A 239 -11.32 -34.23 -7.11
CA ASP A 239 -10.04 -34.77 -6.63
C ASP A 239 -9.81 -36.25 -7.06
N SER A 240 -10.87 -36.96 -7.48
CA SER A 240 -10.75 -38.31 -8.04
C SER A 240 -10.45 -38.34 -9.54
N ILE A 241 -10.52 -37.18 -10.18
CA ILE A 241 -10.32 -36.96 -11.61
C ILE A 241 -8.99 -36.24 -11.84
N VAL A 242 -8.74 -35.16 -11.10
CA VAL A 242 -7.57 -34.28 -11.21
C VAL A 242 -6.85 -34.20 -9.86
N ASP A 243 -5.52 -34.24 -9.88
CA ASP A 243 -4.67 -34.08 -8.71
C ASP A 243 -4.41 -32.59 -8.39
N ASN A 244 -3.70 -32.34 -7.29
CA ASN A 244 -3.38 -30.99 -6.83
C ASN A 244 -2.45 -30.20 -7.77
N TYR A 245 -1.91 -30.84 -8.81
CA TYR A 245 -1.03 -30.24 -9.81
C TYR A 245 -1.73 -30.03 -11.15
N GLY A 246 -3.05 -30.29 -11.23
CA GLY A 246 -3.81 -30.19 -12.47
C GLY A 246 -3.63 -31.39 -13.41
N ASN A 247 -2.97 -32.46 -12.95
CA ASN A 247 -2.76 -33.69 -13.72
C ASN A 247 -3.86 -34.71 -13.44
N MET A 248 -4.05 -35.67 -14.35
CA MET A 248 -4.99 -36.76 -14.09
C MET A 248 -4.48 -37.65 -12.96
N VAL A 249 -5.38 -38.03 -12.07
CA VAL A 249 -5.04 -38.96 -10.98
C VAL A 249 -4.69 -40.32 -11.59
N ASP A 250 -3.67 -40.97 -11.03
CA ASP A 250 -3.12 -42.25 -11.50
C ASP A 250 -4.15 -43.35 -11.79
N ASN A 251 -5.27 -43.38 -11.07
CA ASN A 251 -6.33 -44.39 -11.23
C ASN A 251 -7.43 -43.98 -12.22
N PHE A 252 -7.33 -42.78 -12.81
CA PHE A 252 -8.26 -42.25 -13.80
C PHE A 252 -8.03 -42.86 -15.18
N LEU A 253 -6.79 -43.22 -15.51
CA LEU A 253 -6.40 -43.87 -16.77
C LEU A 253 -6.08 -45.37 -16.56
N ASN A 254 -6.26 -46.17 -17.61
CA ASN A 254 -5.79 -47.55 -17.63
C ASN A 254 -4.26 -47.57 -17.83
N LYS A 255 -3.52 -48.05 -16.82
CA LYS A 255 -2.04 -48.10 -16.85
C LYS A 255 -1.47 -49.29 -17.64
N ASP A 256 -2.31 -50.26 -18.01
CA ASP A 256 -1.90 -51.53 -18.60
C ASP A 256 -1.77 -51.50 -20.15
N ASP A 257 -2.07 -50.37 -20.80
CA ASP A 257 -1.91 -50.20 -22.25
C ASP A 257 -1.00 -48.99 -22.55
N PRO A 258 0.31 -49.19 -22.81
CA PRO A 258 1.24 -48.10 -23.10
C PRO A 258 0.98 -47.36 -24.42
N ARG A 259 -0.01 -47.80 -25.22
CA ARG A 259 -0.41 -47.17 -26.49
C ARG A 259 -1.82 -46.56 -26.48
N ASN A 260 -2.64 -46.82 -25.46
CA ASN A 260 -3.97 -46.22 -25.33
C ASN A 260 -4.15 -45.60 -23.93
N TYR A 261 -4.16 -44.26 -23.88
CA TYR A 261 -4.47 -43.46 -22.69
C TYR A 261 -5.96 -43.49 -22.37
N GLU A 262 -6.48 -44.68 -22.12
CA GLU A 262 -7.92 -44.87 -21.97
C GLU A 262 -8.40 -44.45 -20.60
N VAL A 263 -9.54 -43.76 -20.54
CA VAL A 263 -10.22 -43.50 -19.27
C VAL A 263 -10.65 -44.83 -18.64
N SER A 264 -10.23 -45.07 -17.40
CA SER A 264 -10.54 -46.28 -16.65
C SER A 264 -12.03 -46.38 -16.35
N LYS A 265 -12.52 -47.58 -15.99
CA LYS A 265 -13.90 -47.77 -15.54
C LYS A 265 -14.28 -46.85 -14.37
N LYS A 266 -13.35 -46.62 -13.44
CA LYS A 266 -13.53 -45.70 -12.31
C LYS A 266 -13.55 -44.24 -12.78
N GLY A 267 -12.70 -43.88 -13.75
CA GLY A 267 -12.70 -42.56 -14.38
C GLY A 267 -14.03 -42.25 -15.07
N LEU A 268 -14.56 -43.19 -15.87
CA LEU A 268 -15.86 -43.05 -16.53
C LEU A 268 -17.01 -42.89 -15.54
N GLN A 269 -17.01 -43.65 -14.44
CA GLN A 269 -17.99 -43.50 -13.36
C GLN A 269 -17.93 -42.12 -12.71
N SER A 270 -16.71 -41.59 -12.50
CA SER A 270 -16.49 -40.27 -11.92
C SER A 270 -16.97 -39.16 -12.85
N LEU A 271 -16.67 -39.26 -14.14
CA LEU A 271 -17.18 -38.33 -15.17
C LEU A 271 -18.71 -38.38 -15.29
N ALA A 272 -19.31 -39.57 -15.25
CA ALA A 272 -20.77 -39.73 -15.29
C ALA A 272 -21.43 -39.07 -14.08
N LYS A 273 -20.87 -39.27 -12.87
CA LYS A 273 -21.34 -38.62 -11.65
C LYS A 273 -21.18 -37.10 -11.75
N LEU A 274 -20.04 -36.62 -12.25
CA LEU A 274 -19.78 -35.18 -12.42
C LEU A 274 -20.78 -34.55 -13.40
N LYS A 275 -21.04 -35.21 -14.54
CA LYS A 275 -22.06 -34.81 -15.51
C LYS A 275 -23.45 -34.69 -14.87
N SER A 276 -23.84 -35.65 -14.04
CA SER A 276 -25.13 -35.60 -13.35
C SER A 276 -25.26 -34.41 -12.39
N MET A 277 -24.16 -33.98 -11.77
CA MET A 277 -24.12 -32.83 -10.86
C MET A 277 -23.96 -31.50 -11.58
N TRP A 278 -23.58 -31.51 -12.87
CA TRP A 278 -23.14 -30.34 -13.62
C TRP A 278 -24.14 -29.16 -13.63
N PRO A 279 -25.46 -29.36 -13.74
CA PRO A 279 -26.42 -28.26 -13.61
C PRO A 279 -26.32 -27.53 -12.26
N SER A 280 -26.15 -28.28 -11.17
CA SER A 280 -25.94 -27.71 -9.84
C SER A 280 -24.59 -27.02 -9.70
N VAL A 281 -23.54 -27.55 -10.35
CA VAL A 281 -22.21 -26.92 -10.40
C VAL A 281 -22.30 -25.56 -11.09
N GLY A 282 -22.99 -25.46 -12.24
CA GLY A 282 -23.20 -24.20 -12.93
C GLY A 282 -23.96 -23.16 -12.10
N LYS A 283 -25.01 -23.61 -11.38
CA LYS A 283 -25.77 -22.74 -10.46
C LYS A 283 -24.92 -22.25 -9.30
N PHE A 284 -24.11 -23.14 -8.70
CA PHE A 284 -23.16 -22.80 -7.65
C PHE A 284 -22.15 -21.76 -8.13
N TYR A 285 -21.50 -22.03 -9.27
CA TYR A 285 -20.44 -21.19 -9.78
C TYR A 285 -20.91 -19.77 -10.09
N PHE A 286 -22.08 -19.64 -10.72
CA PHE A 286 -22.70 -18.34 -10.96
C PHE A 286 -23.01 -17.58 -9.65
N ALA A 287 -23.63 -18.26 -8.68
CA ALA A 287 -23.96 -17.66 -7.39
C ALA A 287 -22.69 -17.29 -6.58
N TYR A 288 -21.63 -18.09 -6.69
CA TYR A 288 -20.31 -17.79 -6.14
C TYR A 288 -19.74 -16.50 -6.74
N LEU A 289 -19.64 -16.40 -8.08
CA LEU A 289 -19.09 -15.22 -8.75
C LEU A 289 -19.87 -13.94 -8.41
N LYS A 290 -21.21 -14.01 -8.35
CA LYS A 290 -22.05 -12.85 -7.95
C LYS A 290 -21.74 -12.32 -6.55
N LYS A 291 -21.23 -13.17 -5.64
CA LYS A 291 -20.82 -12.77 -4.29
C LYS A 291 -19.34 -12.40 -4.22
N ALA A 292 -18.49 -13.19 -4.85
CA ALA A 292 -17.05 -13.07 -4.75
C ALA A 292 -16.54 -11.79 -5.43
N ILE A 293 -17.04 -11.45 -6.63
CA ILE A 293 -16.59 -10.27 -7.38
C ILE A 293 -16.80 -8.97 -6.60
N PRO A 294 -18.02 -8.64 -6.10
CA PRO A 294 -18.22 -7.41 -5.34
C PRO A 294 -17.48 -7.41 -3.99
N ARG A 295 -17.37 -8.58 -3.33
CA ARG A 295 -16.63 -8.72 -2.07
C ARG A 295 -15.16 -8.33 -2.27
N GLN A 296 -14.51 -8.87 -3.29
CA GLN A 296 -13.11 -8.53 -3.53
C GLN A 296 -12.95 -7.07 -3.93
N ALA A 297 -13.76 -6.61 -4.88
CA ALA A 297 -13.66 -5.23 -5.34
C ALA A 297 -13.77 -4.27 -4.15
N LYS A 298 -14.64 -4.56 -3.19
CA LYS A 298 -14.73 -3.81 -1.94
C LYS A 298 -13.45 -3.87 -1.11
N GLU A 299 -12.90 -5.05 -0.84
CA GLU A 299 -11.66 -5.21 -0.06
C GLU A 299 -10.48 -4.43 -0.68
N ASP A 300 -10.35 -4.42 -2.00
CA ASP A 300 -9.31 -3.66 -2.70
C ASP A 300 -9.60 -2.15 -2.69
N THR A 301 -10.88 -1.76 -2.83
CA THR A 301 -11.32 -0.37 -2.72
C THR A 301 -10.97 0.20 -1.34
N ASP A 302 -11.31 -0.53 -0.28
CA ASP A 302 -11.14 -0.12 1.11
C ASP A 302 -9.65 0.11 1.43
N LYS A 303 -8.74 -0.74 0.91
CA LYS A 303 -7.28 -0.54 1.03
C LYS A 303 -6.82 0.75 0.37
N LEU A 304 -7.30 1.05 -0.84
CA LEU A 304 -6.93 2.28 -1.55
C LEU A 304 -7.50 3.51 -0.86
N ILE A 305 -8.76 3.47 -0.42
CA ILE A 305 -9.37 4.55 0.35
C ILE A 305 -8.58 4.79 1.64
N GLY A 306 -8.15 3.72 2.33
CA GLY A 306 -7.29 3.82 3.52
C GLY A 306 -6.01 4.61 3.25
N SER A 307 -5.30 4.31 2.16
CA SER A 307 -4.08 5.04 1.78
C SER A 307 -4.32 6.51 1.43
N GLU A 308 -5.42 6.82 0.75
CA GLU A 308 -5.79 8.19 0.39
C GLU A 308 -6.24 8.99 1.64
N ALA A 309 -6.92 8.34 2.60
CA ALA A 309 -7.31 8.93 3.87
C ALA A 309 -6.11 9.21 4.78
N GLU A 310 -5.12 8.31 4.82
CA GLU A 310 -3.86 8.52 5.54
C GLU A 310 -3.09 9.73 4.99
N ALA A 311 -3.05 9.90 3.66
CA ALA A 311 -2.45 11.06 3.03
C ALA A 311 -3.13 12.37 3.47
N ILE A 312 -4.47 12.40 3.50
CA ILE A 312 -5.23 13.55 4.01
C ILE A 312 -4.90 13.82 5.49
N GLN A 313 -4.84 12.77 6.32
CA GLN A 313 -4.50 12.91 7.74
C GLN A 313 -3.10 13.50 7.94
N ASN A 314 -2.12 13.08 7.14
CA ASN A 314 -0.76 13.59 7.20
C ASN A 314 -0.69 15.06 6.76
N ILE A 315 -1.44 15.46 5.73
CA ILE A 315 -1.56 16.87 5.32
C ILE A 315 -2.15 17.72 6.47
N ASN A 316 -3.21 17.23 7.13
CA ASN A 316 -3.83 17.95 8.25
C ASN A 316 -2.90 18.09 9.47
N LYS A 317 -2.10 17.05 9.79
CA LYS A 317 -1.08 17.12 10.86
C LYS A 317 -0.03 18.19 10.58
N LEU A 318 0.43 18.28 9.32
CA LEU A 318 1.37 19.31 8.90
C LEU A 318 0.77 20.71 8.98
N GLU A 319 -0.52 20.87 8.66
CA GLU A 319 -1.22 22.15 8.81
C GLU A 319 -1.26 22.62 10.27
N GLN A 320 -1.55 21.72 11.22
CA GLN A 320 -1.53 22.04 12.65
C GLN A 320 -0.14 22.46 13.11
N LEU A 321 0.91 21.72 12.72
CA LEU A 321 2.30 22.10 13.04
C LEU A 321 2.66 23.49 12.50
N ILE A 322 2.20 23.84 11.30
CA ILE A 322 2.44 25.18 10.72
C ILE A 322 1.69 26.25 11.52
N LYS A 323 0.42 26.03 11.87
CA LYS A 323 -0.35 26.98 12.72
C LYS A 323 0.29 27.17 14.09
N ASP A 324 0.80 26.09 14.69
CA ASP A 324 1.53 26.14 15.94
C ASP A 324 2.81 26.98 15.78
N LEU A 325 3.60 26.74 14.72
CA LEU A 325 4.80 27.54 14.42
C LEU A 325 4.48 29.00 14.11
N GLU A 326 3.39 29.30 13.40
CA GLU A 326 2.94 30.67 13.12
C GLU A 326 2.44 31.37 14.40
N SER A 327 1.76 30.66 15.29
CA SER A 327 1.38 31.20 16.60
C SER A 327 2.62 31.52 17.45
N LYS A 328 3.66 30.68 17.34
CA LYS A 328 4.96 30.86 17.98
C LYS A 328 5.84 31.89 17.29
N LYS A 329 5.60 32.24 16.01
CA LYS A 329 6.32 33.31 15.28
C LYS A 329 6.18 34.68 15.97
N ASN A 330 5.15 34.86 16.79
CA ASN A 330 4.95 36.06 17.60
C ASN A 330 5.79 36.09 18.90
N THR A 331 6.55 35.03 19.18
CA THR A 331 7.49 34.90 20.31
C THR A 331 8.84 34.45 19.77
N MET A 332 9.87 35.29 19.85
CA MET A 332 11.25 35.00 19.43
C MET A 332 11.92 33.98 20.37
N ALA A 333 11.35 32.79 20.46
CA ALA A 333 11.57 31.85 21.55
C ALA A 333 12.08 30.49 21.04
N VAL A 334 13.18 30.00 21.62
CA VAL A 334 13.71 28.64 21.39
C VAL A 334 13.71 27.87 22.69
N ASP A 335 12.85 26.85 22.80
CA ASP A 335 12.80 25.95 23.96
C ASP A 335 13.96 24.93 23.90
N LEU A 336 14.76 24.86 24.96
CA LEU A 336 15.83 23.87 25.13
C LEU A 336 15.64 23.06 26.42
N LYS A 337 15.85 21.75 26.33
CA LYS A 337 15.99 20.83 27.48
C LYS A 337 17.44 20.79 27.98
N PHE A 338 17.67 20.20 29.15
CA PHE A 338 19.01 20.07 29.73
C PHE A 338 19.97 19.39 28.73
N GLY A 339 21.11 20.05 28.46
CA GLY A 339 22.14 19.56 27.54
C GLY A 339 21.87 19.80 26.05
N GLU A 340 20.68 20.25 25.66
CA GLU A 340 20.41 20.66 24.28
C GLU A 340 21.12 21.97 23.94
N THR A 341 21.41 22.16 22.65
CA THR A 341 22.25 23.26 22.20
C THR A 341 21.64 23.98 21.01
N PHE A 342 21.62 25.30 21.08
CA PHE A 342 21.21 26.18 19.99
C PHE A 342 22.44 26.83 19.37
N THR A 343 22.60 26.73 18.04
CA THR A 343 23.75 27.35 17.33
C THR A 343 23.27 28.52 16.48
N ALA A 344 23.82 29.71 16.74
CA ALA A 344 23.58 30.93 15.98
C ALA A 344 24.82 31.28 15.14
N HIS A 345 24.62 31.56 13.86
CA HIS A 345 25.66 32.19 13.03
C HIS A 345 25.62 33.71 13.25
N TYR A 346 26.80 34.32 13.38
CA TYR A 346 26.91 35.77 13.54
C TYR A 346 27.82 36.37 12.48
N LYS A 347 27.56 37.61 12.09
CA LYS A 347 28.47 38.42 11.25
C LYS A 347 29.04 39.53 12.10
N CYS A 348 30.10 39.22 12.83
CA CYS A 348 30.77 40.20 13.68
C CYS A 348 32.28 39.93 13.73
N GLN A 349 33.07 40.90 13.26
CA GLN A 349 34.53 40.75 13.20
C GLN A 349 35.16 40.59 14.59
N ASN A 350 34.58 41.22 15.63
CA ASN A 350 35.12 41.23 16.99
C ASN A 350 34.04 40.95 18.03
N LEU A 351 33.45 39.74 18.03
CA LEU A 351 32.49 39.35 19.08
C LEU A 351 33.20 39.27 20.45
N ILE A 352 32.90 40.22 21.33
CA ILE A 352 33.49 40.38 22.67
C ILE A 352 32.50 40.13 23.79
N GLU A 353 31.20 40.27 23.52
CA GLU A 353 30.14 40.11 24.51
C GLU A 353 28.90 39.51 23.85
N VAL A 354 28.23 38.60 24.55
CA VAL A 354 26.93 38.06 24.19
C VAL A 354 26.01 38.15 25.40
N GLU A 355 24.83 38.74 25.25
CA GLU A 355 23.75 38.66 26.21
C GLU A 355 22.71 37.66 25.69
N VAL A 356 22.41 36.64 26.50
CA VAL A 356 21.34 35.67 26.23
C VAL A 356 20.20 35.97 27.18
N LYS A 357 19.04 36.35 26.64
CA LYS A 357 17.82 36.50 27.41
C LYS A 357 17.00 35.23 27.31
N THR A 358 16.49 34.77 28.43
CA THR A 358 15.60 33.61 28.52
C THR A 358 14.37 33.92 29.38
N ASP A 359 13.39 33.02 29.39
CA ASP A 359 12.27 33.03 30.33
C ASP A 359 12.70 32.97 31.81
N LYS A 360 13.89 32.43 32.08
CA LYS A 360 14.44 32.21 33.43
C LYS A 360 15.50 33.22 33.85
N GLY A 361 15.77 34.23 33.04
CA GLY A 361 16.76 35.27 33.33
C GLY A 361 17.60 35.66 32.12
N ALA A 362 18.47 36.65 32.31
CA ALA A 362 19.40 37.12 31.30
C ALA A 362 20.84 36.98 31.80
N TRP A 363 21.73 36.45 30.95
CA TRP A 363 23.15 36.31 31.28
C TRP A 363 24.02 36.92 30.20
N THR A 364 25.04 37.65 30.65
CA THR A 364 26.04 38.25 29.79
C THR A 364 27.33 37.45 29.88
N PHE A 365 27.84 37.06 28.71
CA PHE A 365 29.07 36.30 28.54
C PHE A 365 30.09 37.20 27.85
N ASN A 366 31.21 37.42 28.53
CA ASN A 366 32.31 38.23 28.02
C ASN A 366 33.44 37.31 27.54
N PHE A 367 33.95 37.56 26.33
CA PHE A 367 35.07 36.81 25.74
C PHE A 367 36.39 37.58 25.78
N LYS A 368 36.41 38.83 26.26
CA LYS A 368 37.67 39.55 26.53
C LYS A 368 38.27 38.96 27.80
N ARG A 369 39.51 38.48 27.68
CA ARG A 369 40.39 38.17 28.80
C ARG A 369 41.47 39.22 28.88
#